data_AF-A0A3M7ALG1-F1
#
_entry.id   AF-A0A3M7ALG1-F1
#
_cell.length_a   1.000
_cell.length_b   1.000
_cell.length_c   1.000
_cell.angle_alpha   90.00
_cell.angle_beta   90.00
_cell.angle_gamma   90.00
#
_symmetry.space_group_name_H-M   'P 1'
#
loop_
_entity.id
_entity.type
_entity.pdbx_description
1 polymer ?
#
loop_
_entity_poly.entity_id
_entity_poly.type
_entity_poly.pdbx_seq_one_letter_code
_entity_poly.pdbx_strand_id
1 'polypeptide(L)'
;MSSWSSWLAERSAEIASSHRVQIGITAAVSVGVGVGAVVGLQNARRWYNVHDLKGSIPDVDSPHHIDKINRFGGAVPEDSHDQRDEERSTALARRARLGDYDEDLILEQLARNRVFLTDEGLAKLRNAFVVVVGCGGVGSHATAALTRSGCGRLRLIDFDQVSLSSLNRHAVATLADVGTPKVQCLRKRLEQITPWTHFDCRNQLFGEGVAEDQLAPWNDGQKPTYVIDAIDNIDSKVALLHYCKKNGLPVISSMGAGCKSDPTRVFIGDISASAEDPLSRTTRRRLRMLGVKDGIPVIYSSEKAGPGKAQLLPLPEEEFAKGQVGELGVLPDFRVRILPVLGTMPAVFGLCVANH
;
A
#
# COMPACT_ATOMS: atom_id res chain seq x y z
N MET A 1 -22.98 60.81 -53.67
CA MET A 1 -22.25 59.91 -52.74
C MET A 1 -23.20 59.37 -51.65
N SER A 2 -24.30 58.70 -52.03
CA SER A 2 -25.33 58.21 -51.09
C SER A 2 -25.80 56.77 -51.32
N SER A 3 -25.27 56.04 -52.33
CA SER A 3 -25.74 54.67 -52.64
C SER A 3 -24.85 53.54 -52.11
N TRP A 4 -23.63 53.85 -51.63
CA TRP A 4 -22.69 52.84 -51.14
C TRP A 4 -22.87 52.52 -49.65
N SER A 5 -23.25 53.52 -48.85
CA SER A 5 -23.57 53.34 -47.43
C SER A 5 -24.89 52.60 -47.21
N SER A 6 -25.89 52.80 -48.06
CA SER A 6 -27.17 52.08 -47.99
C SER A 6 -27.02 50.60 -48.35
N TRP A 7 -26.20 50.28 -49.35
CA TRP A 7 -25.98 48.90 -49.78
C TRP A 7 -25.24 48.05 -48.73
N LEU A 8 -24.25 48.61 -48.03
CA LEU A 8 -23.57 47.93 -46.92
C LEU A 8 -24.49 47.76 -45.69
N ALA A 9 -25.38 48.72 -45.43
CA ALA A 9 -26.38 48.63 -44.36
C ALA A 9 -27.46 47.56 -44.65
N GLU A 10 -27.93 47.46 -45.90
CA GLU A 10 -28.90 46.44 -46.31
C GLU A 10 -28.30 45.03 -46.29
N ARG A 11 -27.05 44.87 -46.75
CA ARG A 11 -26.37 43.56 -46.74
C ARG A 11 -26.02 43.08 -45.33
N SER A 12 -25.70 44.00 -44.42
CA SER A 12 -25.48 43.65 -43.01
C SER A 12 -26.79 43.30 -42.29
N ALA A 13 -27.91 43.95 -42.65
CA ALA A 13 -29.24 43.59 -42.16
C ALA A 13 -29.73 42.23 -42.69
N GLU A 14 -29.46 41.88 -43.95
CA GLU A 14 -29.78 40.56 -44.54
C GLU A 14 -28.96 39.41 -43.93
N ILE A 15 -27.69 39.64 -43.61
CA ILE A 15 -26.85 38.63 -42.94
C ILE A 15 -27.33 38.40 -41.49
N ALA A 16 -27.80 39.45 -40.82
CA ALA A 16 -28.36 39.36 -39.46
C ALA A 16 -29.78 38.75 -39.40
N SER A 17 -30.56 38.80 -40.49
CA SER A 17 -31.92 38.24 -40.58
C SER A 17 -31.96 36.78 -41.06
N SER A 18 -30.82 36.21 -41.46
CA SER A 18 -30.74 34.80 -41.87
C SER A 18 -30.96 33.86 -40.68
N HIS A 19 -32.02 33.06 -40.73
CA HIS A 19 -32.40 32.09 -39.70
C HIS A 19 -31.27 31.12 -39.33
N ARG A 20 -30.35 30.83 -40.26
CA ARG A 20 -29.16 29.98 -40.00
C ARG A 20 -28.08 30.69 -39.18
N VAL A 21 -27.91 32.00 -39.40
CA VAL A 21 -26.99 32.85 -38.63
C VAL A 21 -27.53 33.08 -37.21
N GLN A 22 -28.84 33.28 -37.08
CA GLN A 22 -29.50 33.41 -35.77
C GLN A 22 -29.42 32.10 -34.95
N ILE A 23 -29.63 30.93 -35.58
CA ILE A 23 -29.42 29.64 -34.90
C ILE A 23 -27.96 29.47 -34.48
N GLY A 24 -27.00 29.82 -35.35
CA GLY A 24 -25.56 29.72 -35.06
C GLY A 24 -25.14 30.61 -33.89
N ILE A 25 -25.61 31.86 -33.85
CA ILE A 25 -25.35 32.79 -32.75
C ILE A 25 -26.01 32.30 -31.45
N THR A 26 -27.26 31.85 -31.52
CA THR A 26 -27.99 31.35 -30.33
C THR A 26 -27.33 30.10 -29.75
N ALA A 27 -26.85 29.18 -30.60
CA ALA A 27 -26.12 27.99 -30.16
C ALA A 27 -24.75 28.35 -29.53
N ALA A 28 -24.00 29.29 -30.12
CA ALA A 28 -22.72 29.72 -29.57
C ALA A 28 -22.89 30.42 -28.21
N VAL A 29 -23.92 31.27 -28.07
CA VAL A 29 -24.23 31.97 -26.82
C VAL A 29 -24.69 30.98 -25.74
N SER A 30 -25.55 30.01 -26.08
CA SER A 30 -26.05 29.03 -25.10
C SER A 30 -24.95 28.06 -24.63
N VAL A 31 -24.04 27.63 -25.52
CA VAL A 31 -22.85 26.84 -25.13
C VAL A 31 -21.89 27.67 -24.27
N GLY A 32 -21.62 28.92 -24.64
CA GLY A 32 -20.76 29.82 -23.87
C GLY A 32 -21.29 30.09 -22.45
N VAL A 33 -22.59 30.34 -22.32
CA VAL A 33 -23.27 30.54 -21.02
C VAL A 33 -23.27 29.25 -20.20
N GLY A 34 -23.52 28.10 -20.82
CA GLY A 34 -23.51 26.80 -20.13
C GLY A 34 -22.13 26.45 -19.55
N VAL A 35 -21.07 26.61 -20.35
CA VAL A 35 -19.69 26.35 -19.89
C VAL A 35 -19.26 27.36 -18.82
N GLY A 36 -19.58 28.65 -19.00
CA GLY A 36 -19.29 29.69 -18.03
C GLY A 36 -19.99 29.46 -16.68
N ALA A 37 -21.26 29.03 -16.70
CA ALA A 37 -22.01 28.70 -15.49
C ALA A 37 -21.41 27.50 -14.75
N VAL A 38 -21.02 26.44 -15.46
CA VAL A 38 -20.42 25.23 -14.86
C VAL A 38 -19.05 25.54 -14.25
N VAL A 39 -18.17 26.24 -14.97
CA VAL A 39 -16.85 26.64 -14.47
C VAL A 39 -16.99 27.60 -13.30
N GLY A 40 -17.93 28.55 -13.36
CA GLY A 40 -18.24 29.46 -12.27
C GLY A 40 -18.70 28.72 -11.00
N LEU A 41 -19.61 27.75 -11.14
CA LEU A 41 -20.09 26.93 -10.02
C LEU A 41 -18.99 26.06 -9.43
N GLN A 42 -18.13 25.46 -10.27
CA GLN A 42 -16.99 24.67 -9.81
C GLN A 42 -15.97 25.52 -9.06
N ASN A 43 -15.66 26.72 -9.56
CA ASN A 43 -14.76 27.65 -8.90
C ASN A 43 -15.33 28.20 -7.58
N ALA A 44 -16.62 28.54 -7.55
CA ALA A 44 -17.29 28.97 -6.32
C ALA A 44 -17.29 27.87 -5.26
N ARG A 45 -17.58 26.62 -5.66
CA ARG A 45 -17.55 25.46 -4.76
C ARG A 45 -16.15 25.16 -4.24
N ARG A 46 -15.14 25.28 -5.10
CA ARG A 46 -13.72 25.16 -4.73
C ARG A 46 -13.31 26.27 -3.76
N TRP A 47 -13.75 27.50 -3.99
CA TRP A 47 -13.48 28.64 -3.11
C TRP A 47 -14.13 28.46 -1.74
N TYR A 48 -15.40 28.04 -1.69
CA TYR A 48 -16.09 27.70 -0.44
C TYR A 48 -15.37 26.59 0.33
N ASN A 49 -15.00 25.49 -0.34
CA ASN A 49 -14.29 24.38 0.31
C ASN A 49 -12.92 24.81 0.84
N VAL A 50 -12.19 25.66 0.12
CA VAL A 50 -10.89 26.19 0.57
C VAL A 50 -11.06 27.17 1.73
N HIS A 51 -12.11 27.99 1.72
CA HIS A 51 -12.39 28.94 2.79
C HIS A 51 -12.84 28.23 4.08
N ASP A 52 -13.66 27.19 3.96
CA ASP A 52 -14.05 26.32 5.06
C ASP A 52 -12.82 25.59 5.65
N LEU A 53 -11.93 25.07 4.78
CA LEU A 53 -10.67 24.49 5.21
C LEU A 53 -9.78 25.50 5.94
N LYS A 54 -9.66 26.73 5.43
CA LYS A 54 -8.86 27.79 6.06
C LYS A 54 -9.46 28.24 7.39
N GLY A 55 -10.79 28.31 7.49
CA GLY A 55 -11.49 28.62 8.73
C GLY A 55 -11.41 27.51 9.77
N SER A 56 -11.14 26.27 9.35
CA SER A 56 -10.89 25.13 10.26
C SER A 56 -9.46 25.09 10.83
N ILE A 57 -8.56 25.96 10.37
CA ILE A 57 -7.19 26.07 10.89
C ILE A 57 -7.24 26.95 12.16
N PRO A 58 -6.78 26.45 13.33
CA PRO A 58 -6.74 27.24 14.55
C PRO A 58 -5.86 28.49 14.42
N ASP A 59 -6.23 29.57 15.11
CA ASP A 59 -5.48 30.83 15.10
C ASP A 59 -4.12 30.66 15.81
N VAL A 60 -3.10 31.39 15.38
CA VAL A 60 -1.70 31.23 15.86
C VAL A 60 -1.56 31.63 17.33
N ASP A 61 -2.45 32.50 17.82
CA ASP A 61 -2.51 32.94 19.21
C ASP A 61 -3.44 32.06 20.09
N SER A 62 -3.95 30.95 19.56
CA SER A 62 -4.73 29.99 20.35
C SER A 62 -3.84 29.38 21.45
N PRO A 63 -4.32 29.24 22.70
CA PRO A 63 -3.51 28.70 23.78
C PRO A 63 -3.08 27.28 23.45
N HIS A 64 -1.80 27.09 23.14
CA HIS A 64 -1.21 25.77 22.93
C HIS A 64 -1.02 25.08 24.28
N HIS A 65 -1.76 24.01 24.53
CA HIS A 65 -1.38 23.05 25.57
C HIS A 65 -0.06 22.37 25.13
N ILE A 66 0.94 22.39 26.01
CA ILE A 66 2.22 21.72 25.75
C ILE A 66 1.97 20.20 25.85
N ASP A 67 1.73 19.57 24.71
CA ASP A 67 1.54 18.12 24.63
C ASP A 67 2.85 17.39 24.98
N LYS A 68 2.72 16.32 25.77
CA LYS A 68 3.86 15.43 26.04
C LYS A 68 4.28 14.76 24.73
N ILE A 69 5.52 15.00 24.33
CA ILE A 69 6.11 14.35 23.16
C ILE A 69 6.28 12.86 23.46
N ASN A 70 5.79 11.99 22.57
CA ASN A 70 6.03 10.56 22.70
C ASN A 70 7.53 10.25 22.53
N ARG A 71 7.98 9.04 22.91
CA ARG A 71 9.39 8.62 22.80
C ARG A 71 10.00 8.67 21.37
N PHE A 72 9.20 9.02 20.37
CA PHE A 72 9.57 9.10 18.96
C PHE A 72 9.36 10.51 18.35
N GLY A 73 9.11 11.54 19.16
CA GLY A 73 9.07 12.94 18.68
C GLY A 73 7.73 13.45 18.18
N GLY A 74 6.61 12.72 18.36
CA GLY A 74 5.26 13.16 17.95
C GLY A 74 4.42 13.71 19.10
N ALA A 75 3.47 14.61 18.79
CA ALA A 75 2.45 15.10 19.73
C ALA A 75 1.49 13.97 20.15
N VAL A 76 1.06 13.97 21.42
CA VAL A 76 0.13 12.98 21.97
C VAL A 76 -1.21 13.69 22.21
N PRO A 77 -2.28 13.35 21.49
CA PRO A 77 -3.60 13.93 21.75
C PRO A 77 -4.13 13.49 23.12
N GLU A 78 -4.67 14.42 23.91
CA GLU A 78 -5.42 14.14 25.14
C GLU A 78 -6.81 13.56 24.83
N ASP A 79 -6.89 12.30 24.40
CA ASP A 79 -8.18 11.56 24.39
C ASP A 79 -8.03 10.23 25.14
N SER A 80 -8.66 10.18 26.32
CA SER A 80 -8.37 9.20 27.37
C SER A 80 -8.94 7.80 27.10
N HIS A 81 -9.88 7.62 26.17
CA HIS A 81 -10.54 6.32 25.96
C HIS A 81 -9.76 5.39 25.03
N ASP A 82 -9.30 5.88 23.88
CA ASP A 82 -8.51 5.08 22.93
C ASP A 82 -7.17 4.65 23.53
N GLN A 83 -6.53 5.53 24.32
CA GLN A 83 -5.30 5.19 25.05
C GLN A 83 -5.52 4.06 26.05
N ARG A 84 -6.65 4.07 26.79
CA ARG A 84 -6.96 3.02 27.78
C ARG A 84 -7.17 1.65 27.12
N ASP A 85 -7.84 1.59 25.98
CA ASP A 85 -8.07 0.33 25.27
C ASP A 85 -6.77 -0.22 24.63
N GLU A 86 -5.92 0.68 24.11
CA GLU A 86 -4.60 0.32 23.60
C GLU A 86 -3.66 -0.17 24.70
N GLU A 87 -3.64 0.51 25.86
CA GLU A 87 -2.88 0.11 27.04
C GLU A 87 -3.35 -1.24 27.56
N ARG A 88 -4.67 -1.45 27.66
CA ARG A 88 -5.27 -2.72 28.08
C ARG A 88 -4.88 -3.86 27.14
N SER A 89 -4.97 -3.63 25.83
CA SER A 89 -4.60 -4.62 24.81
C SER A 89 -3.11 -4.95 24.87
N THR A 90 -2.26 -3.93 25.05
CA THR A 90 -0.81 -4.11 25.19
C THR A 90 -0.45 -4.87 26.47
N ALA A 91 -1.13 -4.56 27.58
CA ALA A 91 -0.96 -5.28 28.85
C ALA A 91 -1.39 -6.74 28.72
N LEU A 92 -2.51 -7.02 28.06
CA LEU A 92 -2.98 -8.38 27.78
C LEU A 92 -1.98 -9.14 26.91
N ALA A 93 -1.48 -8.54 25.83
CA ALA A 93 -0.47 -9.14 24.97
C ALA A 93 0.84 -9.42 25.71
N ARG A 94 1.27 -8.53 26.60
CA ARG A 94 2.43 -8.77 27.47
C ARG A 94 2.22 -9.96 28.40
N ARG A 95 1.06 -10.06 29.05
CA ARG A 95 0.72 -11.21 29.92
C ARG A 95 0.68 -12.51 29.13
N ALA A 96 0.05 -12.51 27.97
CA ALA A 96 -0.06 -13.70 27.14
C ALA A 96 1.29 -14.25 26.68
N ARG A 97 2.20 -13.38 26.26
CA ARG A 97 3.56 -13.78 25.88
C ARG A 97 4.43 -14.24 27.04
N LEU A 98 4.05 -13.92 28.29
CA LEU A 98 4.69 -14.45 29.50
C LEU A 98 4.07 -15.80 29.94
N GLY A 99 3.14 -16.35 29.16
CA GLY A 99 2.44 -17.59 29.48
C GLY A 99 1.19 -17.42 30.36
N ASP A 100 0.81 -16.18 30.69
CA ASP A 100 -0.41 -15.85 31.45
C ASP A 100 -1.57 -15.56 30.48
N TYR A 101 -1.88 -16.54 29.64
CA TYR A 101 -3.07 -16.58 28.80
C TYR A 101 -3.51 -18.03 28.60
N ASP A 102 -4.81 -18.24 28.74
CA ASP A 102 -5.38 -19.58 28.75
C ASP A 102 -5.22 -20.25 27.38
N GLU A 103 -4.56 -21.40 27.38
CA GLU A 103 -4.32 -22.20 26.20
C GLU A 103 -5.63 -22.71 25.58
N ASP A 104 -6.66 -22.99 26.39
CA ASP A 104 -7.97 -23.43 25.91
C ASP A 104 -8.67 -22.31 25.13
N LEU A 105 -8.47 -21.04 25.51
CA LEU A 105 -8.99 -19.88 24.76
C LEU A 105 -8.29 -19.73 23.40
N ILE A 106 -6.97 -19.96 23.36
CA ILE A 106 -6.22 -19.94 22.09
C ILE A 106 -6.73 -21.06 21.18
N LEU A 107 -6.90 -22.26 21.71
CA LEU A 107 -7.39 -23.41 20.97
C LEU A 107 -8.83 -23.22 20.48
N GLU A 108 -9.71 -22.61 21.27
CA GLU A 108 -11.07 -22.27 20.82
C GLU A 108 -11.04 -21.25 19.68
N GLN A 109 -10.23 -20.20 19.78
CA GLN A 109 -10.07 -19.22 18.71
C GLN A 109 -9.52 -19.86 17.42
N LEU A 110 -8.64 -20.86 17.54
CA LEU A 110 -8.01 -21.55 16.42
C LEU A 110 -8.72 -22.86 16.02
N ALA A 111 -9.87 -23.18 16.62
CA ALA A 111 -10.52 -24.49 16.45
C ALA A 111 -10.84 -24.83 14.99
N ARG A 112 -11.15 -23.81 14.16
CA ARG A 112 -11.47 -24.01 12.75
C ARG A 112 -10.21 -24.29 11.94
N ASN A 113 -9.08 -23.64 12.27
CA ASN A 113 -7.79 -23.91 11.65
C ASN A 113 -7.29 -25.31 12.04
N ARG A 114 -7.52 -25.71 13.29
CA ARG A 114 -7.18 -27.03 13.83
C ARG A 114 -7.81 -28.17 13.01
N VAL A 115 -9.03 -27.98 12.48
CA VAL A 115 -9.68 -28.99 11.62
C VAL A 115 -8.90 -29.20 10.31
N PHE A 116 -8.38 -28.13 9.71
CA PHE A 116 -7.60 -28.23 8.46
C PHE A 116 -6.16 -28.69 8.70
N LEU A 117 -5.53 -28.17 9.75
CA LEU A 117 -4.10 -28.39 10.01
C LEU A 117 -3.82 -29.63 10.85
N THR A 118 -4.83 -30.20 11.51
CA THR A 118 -4.68 -31.14 12.64
C THR A 118 -3.93 -30.54 13.82
N ASP A 119 -3.84 -31.27 14.92
CA ASP A 119 -3.06 -30.85 16.10
C ASP A 119 -1.58 -30.69 15.80
N GLU A 120 -1.01 -31.59 15.00
CA GLU A 120 0.41 -31.56 14.66
C GLU A 120 0.73 -30.34 13.78
N GLY A 121 -0.08 -30.08 12.76
CA GLY A 121 0.13 -28.93 11.86
C GLY A 121 -0.09 -27.59 12.57
N LEU A 122 -1.08 -27.51 13.46
CA LEU A 122 -1.30 -26.31 14.26
C LEU A 122 -0.11 -26.07 15.22
N ALA A 123 0.40 -27.11 15.88
CA ALA A 123 1.57 -27.00 16.74
C ALA A 123 2.82 -26.56 15.94
N LYS A 124 3.02 -27.07 14.72
CA LYS A 124 4.09 -26.62 13.82
C LYS A 124 3.95 -25.13 13.48
N LEU A 125 2.76 -24.68 13.10
CA LEU A 125 2.50 -23.27 12.78
C LEU A 125 2.70 -22.35 14.00
N ARG A 126 2.22 -22.77 15.17
CA ARG A 126 2.41 -22.02 16.43
C ARG A 126 3.87 -21.88 16.83
N ASN A 127 4.68 -22.89 16.56
CA ASN A 127 6.12 -22.84 16.80
C ASN A 127 6.93 -22.23 15.64
N ALA A 128 6.29 -21.88 14.52
CA ALA A 128 6.98 -21.32 13.37
C ALA A 128 7.50 -19.91 13.65
N PHE A 129 8.68 -19.61 13.11
CA PHE A 129 9.22 -18.26 13.02
C PHE A 129 9.20 -17.80 11.56
N VAL A 130 8.31 -16.89 11.22
CA VAL A 130 8.16 -16.35 9.86
C VAL A 130 8.70 -14.93 9.79
N VAL A 131 9.48 -14.62 8.76
CA VAL A 131 9.95 -13.26 8.46
C VAL A 131 9.17 -12.70 7.28
N VAL A 132 8.54 -11.54 7.44
CA VAL A 132 7.83 -10.83 6.37
C VAL A 132 8.62 -9.55 6.04
N VAL A 133 9.08 -9.44 4.80
CA VAL A 133 9.83 -8.28 4.30
C VAL A 133 8.96 -7.49 3.34
N GLY A 134 8.66 -6.25 3.69
CA GLY A 134 7.63 -5.42 3.06
C GLY A 134 6.27 -5.62 3.72
N CYS A 135 5.76 -4.58 4.38
CA CYS A 135 4.48 -4.53 5.08
C CYS A 135 3.45 -3.67 4.33
N GLY A 136 3.57 -3.57 3.00
CA GLY A 136 2.61 -2.91 2.13
C GLY A 136 1.31 -3.71 1.93
N GLY A 137 0.69 -3.56 0.76
CA GLY A 137 -0.62 -4.19 0.47
C GLY A 137 -0.60 -5.72 0.53
N VAL A 138 0.49 -6.37 0.10
CA VAL A 138 0.62 -7.84 0.14
C VAL A 138 1.03 -8.32 1.52
N GLY A 139 2.15 -7.81 2.04
CA GLY A 139 2.72 -8.29 3.30
C GLY A 139 1.87 -8.01 4.52
N SER A 140 1.10 -6.91 4.54
CA SER A 140 0.15 -6.65 5.64
C SER A 140 -0.97 -7.71 5.68
N HIS A 141 -1.51 -8.12 4.53
CA HIS A 141 -2.52 -9.17 4.45
C HIS A 141 -1.93 -10.54 4.79
N ALA A 142 -0.73 -10.86 4.30
CA ALA A 142 -0.05 -12.11 4.64
C ALA A 142 0.21 -12.20 6.16
N THR A 143 0.72 -11.12 6.76
CA THR A 143 0.97 -11.03 8.21
C THR A 143 -0.32 -11.23 9.00
N ALA A 144 -1.39 -10.52 8.63
CA ALA A 144 -2.67 -10.64 9.31
C ALA A 144 -3.27 -12.06 9.21
N ALA A 145 -3.17 -12.69 8.03
CA ALA A 145 -3.64 -14.05 7.80
C ALA A 145 -2.84 -15.08 8.60
N LEU A 146 -1.50 -15.04 8.57
CA LEU A 146 -0.64 -15.93 9.34
C LEU A 146 -0.89 -15.82 10.84
N THR A 147 -0.99 -14.58 11.32
CA THR A 147 -1.24 -14.29 12.74
C THR A 147 -2.57 -14.89 13.19
N ARG A 148 -3.65 -14.62 12.45
CA ARG A 148 -4.98 -15.19 12.73
C ARG A 148 -5.04 -16.71 12.52
N SER A 149 -4.10 -17.26 11.75
CA SER A 149 -3.97 -18.70 11.55
C SER A 149 -3.31 -19.41 12.72
N GLY A 150 -2.64 -18.67 13.61
CA GLY A 150 -1.97 -19.19 14.80
C GLY A 150 -0.45 -19.12 14.75
N CYS A 151 0.16 -18.43 13.78
CA CYS A 151 1.61 -18.25 13.74
C CYS A 151 2.10 -17.54 15.01
N GLY A 152 3.05 -18.15 15.74
CA GLY A 152 3.46 -17.66 17.06
C GLY A 152 4.55 -16.59 17.01
N ARG A 153 5.41 -16.58 15.98
CA ARG A 153 6.54 -15.63 15.89
C ARG A 153 6.64 -15.03 14.50
N LEU A 154 6.59 -13.70 14.44
CA LEU A 154 6.68 -12.93 13.21
C LEU A 154 7.72 -11.83 13.35
N ARG A 155 8.72 -11.80 12.45
CA ARG A 155 9.56 -10.62 12.26
C ARG A 155 9.04 -9.84 11.06
N LEU A 156 8.81 -8.54 11.26
CA LEU A 156 8.30 -7.63 10.25
C LEU A 156 9.39 -6.63 9.89
N ILE A 157 9.74 -6.54 8.61
CA ILE A 157 10.80 -5.64 8.12
C ILE A 157 10.21 -4.72 7.06
N ASP A 158 10.06 -3.44 7.39
CA ASP A 158 9.63 -2.40 6.46
C ASP A 158 10.10 -1.06 7.03
N PHE A 159 10.59 -0.15 6.19
CA PHE A 159 11.02 1.20 6.59
C PHE A 159 9.91 2.25 6.45
N ASP A 160 8.85 1.92 5.71
CA ASP A 160 7.80 2.86 5.36
C ASP A 160 6.87 3.14 6.54
N GLN A 161 6.27 4.33 6.49
CA GLN A 161 5.12 4.72 7.28
C GLN A 161 3.82 4.50 6.52
N VAL A 162 2.72 4.39 7.25
CA VAL A 162 1.38 4.39 6.66
C VAL A 162 1.12 5.75 6.04
N SER A 163 0.78 5.76 4.74
CA SER A 163 0.33 6.95 4.03
C SER A 163 -1.19 6.93 3.81
N LEU A 164 -1.80 8.06 3.47
CA LEU A 164 -3.21 8.09 3.04
C LEU A 164 -3.47 7.14 1.86
N SER A 165 -2.54 7.08 0.91
CA SER A 165 -2.65 6.17 -0.23
C SER A 165 -2.47 4.70 0.15
N SER A 166 -1.95 4.38 1.34
CA SER A 166 -1.85 3.01 1.84
C SER A 166 -3.21 2.45 2.25
N LEU A 167 -4.15 3.31 2.67
CA LEU A 167 -5.44 2.91 3.23
C LEU A 167 -6.35 2.18 2.24
N ASN A 168 -6.10 2.31 0.93
CA ASN A 168 -6.87 1.58 -0.07
C ASN A 168 -6.53 0.08 -0.15
N ARG A 169 -5.43 -0.36 0.47
CA ARG A 169 -4.89 -1.72 0.30
C ARG A 169 -4.13 -2.31 1.50
N HIS A 170 -3.84 -1.54 2.54
CA HIS A 170 -3.18 -2.06 3.74
C HIS A 170 -4.21 -2.78 4.63
N ALA A 171 -3.89 -3.96 5.14
CA ALA A 171 -4.87 -4.85 5.76
C ALA A 171 -5.53 -4.30 7.04
N VAL A 172 -4.80 -3.49 7.81
CA VAL A 172 -5.20 -3.11 9.17
C VAL A 172 -5.09 -1.61 9.49
N ALA A 173 -4.56 -0.82 8.55
CA ALA A 173 -4.31 0.58 8.81
C ALA A 173 -5.60 1.38 8.69
N THR A 174 -5.76 2.35 9.58
CA THR A 174 -6.87 3.30 9.64
C THR A 174 -6.37 4.73 9.40
N LEU A 175 -7.29 5.69 9.33
CA LEU A 175 -6.91 7.11 9.22
C LEU A 175 -6.01 7.58 10.37
N ALA A 176 -6.22 7.05 11.58
CA ALA A 176 -5.41 7.38 12.75
C ALA A 176 -3.97 6.83 12.68
N ASP A 177 -3.70 5.87 11.79
CA ASP A 177 -2.39 5.24 11.67
C ASP A 177 -1.47 5.99 10.69
N VAL A 178 -1.98 6.98 9.94
CA VAL A 178 -1.18 7.75 8.98
C VAL A 178 0.01 8.41 9.68
N GLY A 179 1.21 8.22 9.14
CA GLY A 179 2.49 8.64 9.74
C GLY A 179 3.10 7.64 10.72
N THR A 180 2.40 6.57 11.08
CA THR A 180 2.95 5.50 11.93
C THR A 180 3.75 4.51 11.08
N PRO A 181 4.91 3.99 11.55
CA PRO A 181 5.61 2.91 10.86
C PRO A 181 4.71 1.70 10.60
N LYS A 182 4.71 1.16 9.37
CA LYS A 182 3.81 0.06 8.97
C LYS A 182 3.96 -1.17 9.85
N VAL A 183 5.21 -1.52 10.20
CA VAL A 183 5.50 -2.63 11.11
C VAL A 183 4.83 -2.46 12.48
N GLN A 184 4.79 -1.23 13.00
CA GLN A 184 4.16 -0.92 14.29
C GLN A 184 2.64 -0.91 14.19
N CYS A 185 2.08 -0.40 13.08
CA CYS A 185 0.64 -0.47 12.80
C CYS A 185 0.13 -1.92 12.80
N LEU A 186 0.88 -2.83 12.13
CA LEU A 186 0.56 -4.27 12.14
C LEU A 186 0.61 -4.86 13.54
N ARG A 187 1.72 -4.67 14.26
CA ARG A 187 1.86 -5.18 15.63
C ARG A 187 0.72 -4.67 16.53
N LYS A 188 0.48 -3.36 16.54
CA LYS A 188 -0.56 -2.71 17.35
C LYS A 188 -1.92 -3.36 17.11
N ARG A 189 -2.35 -3.49 15.85
CA ARG A 189 -3.68 -4.06 15.55
C ARG A 189 -3.75 -5.55 15.84
N LEU A 190 -2.70 -6.30 15.51
CA LEU A 190 -2.72 -7.75 15.62
C LEU A 190 -2.54 -8.25 17.05
N GLU A 191 -1.86 -7.50 17.92
CA GLU A 191 -1.80 -7.78 19.36
C GLU A 191 -3.19 -7.73 20.03
N GLN A 192 -4.12 -6.92 19.49
CA GLN A 192 -5.51 -6.88 19.96
C GLN A 192 -6.29 -8.15 19.60
N ILE A 193 -5.84 -8.91 18.61
CA ILE A 193 -6.54 -10.08 18.05
C ILE A 193 -5.91 -11.39 18.52
N THR A 194 -4.58 -11.44 18.56
CA THR A 194 -3.80 -12.62 18.96
C THR A 194 -2.71 -12.17 19.94
N PRO A 195 -3.07 -11.89 21.20
CA PRO A 195 -2.14 -11.37 22.19
C PRO A 195 -0.93 -12.29 22.46
N TRP A 196 -1.05 -13.58 22.18
CA TRP A 196 0.01 -14.60 22.31
C TRP A 196 1.09 -14.53 21.21
N THR A 197 0.85 -13.82 20.10
CA THR A 197 1.82 -13.74 19.01
C THR A 197 2.97 -12.80 19.36
N HIS A 198 4.20 -13.23 19.07
CA HIS A 198 5.42 -12.46 19.26
C HIS A 198 5.79 -11.74 17.97
N PHE A 199 5.87 -10.40 18.03
CA PHE A 199 6.28 -9.55 16.92
C PHE A 199 7.65 -8.95 17.16
N ASP A 200 8.55 -9.11 16.19
CA ASP A 200 9.82 -8.40 16.11
C ASP A 200 9.74 -7.38 14.96
N CYS A 201 9.53 -6.11 15.29
CA CYS A 201 9.32 -5.05 14.30
C CYS A 201 10.62 -4.31 14.01
N ARG A 202 11.15 -4.47 12.79
CA ARG A 202 12.36 -3.81 12.30
C ARG A 202 11.96 -2.72 11.30
N ASN A 203 11.93 -1.47 11.79
CA ASN A 203 11.63 -0.31 10.96
C ASN A 203 12.84 0.10 10.09
N GLN A 204 13.18 -0.74 9.10
CA GLN A 204 14.43 -0.64 8.33
C GLN A 204 14.22 -1.13 6.90
N LEU A 205 15.02 -0.59 5.97
CA LEU A 205 15.05 -1.05 4.59
C LEU A 205 15.83 -2.38 4.55
N PHE A 206 15.32 -3.34 3.77
CA PHE A 206 16.08 -4.56 3.52
C PHE A 206 17.26 -4.28 2.59
N GLY A 207 18.44 -4.81 2.92
CA GLY A 207 19.64 -4.66 2.09
C GLY A 207 20.63 -5.80 2.26
N GLU A 208 21.40 -6.09 1.21
CA GLU A 208 22.34 -7.22 1.21
C GLU A 208 23.36 -7.14 2.36
N GLY A 209 23.89 -5.94 2.65
CA GLY A 209 24.89 -5.74 3.70
C GLY A 209 24.37 -5.89 5.14
N VAL A 210 23.04 -5.91 5.34
CA VAL A 210 22.39 -6.08 6.65
C VAL A 210 21.50 -7.32 6.70
N ALA A 211 21.48 -8.12 5.64
CA ALA A 211 20.63 -9.30 5.51
C ALA A 211 20.93 -10.35 6.60
N GLU A 212 22.19 -10.48 7.01
CA GLU A 212 22.60 -11.40 8.07
C GLU A 212 21.94 -11.07 9.42
N ASP A 213 21.92 -9.79 9.82
CA ASP A 213 21.24 -9.34 11.03
C ASP A 213 19.71 -9.42 10.88
N GLN A 214 19.19 -8.94 9.75
CA GLN A 214 17.75 -8.87 9.51
C GLN A 214 17.09 -10.25 9.46
N LEU A 215 17.78 -11.26 8.90
CA LEU A 215 17.32 -12.65 8.82
C LEU A 215 17.99 -13.55 9.86
N ALA A 216 18.62 -12.96 10.88
CA ALA A 216 19.24 -13.70 11.97
C ALA A 216 18.22 -14.59 12.70
N PRO A 217 18.67 -15.68 13.33
CA PRO A 217 17.83 -16.48 14.21
C PRO A 217 17.11 -15.63 15.28
N TRP A 218 16.02 -16.17 15.80
CA TRP A 218 15.37 -15.64 17.00
C TRP A 218 16.30 -15.77 18.22
N ASN A 219 15.93 -15.14 19.34
CA ASN A 219 16.77 -15.08 20.55
C ASN A 219 17.13 -16.46 21.13
N ASP A 220 16.35 -17.50 20.84
CA ASP A 220 16.60 -18.88 21.26
C ASP A 220 17.33 -19.72 20.19
N GLY A 221 17.88 -19.07 19.15
CA GLY A 221 18.63 -19.70 18.07
C GLY A 221 17.76 -20.30 16.96
N GLN A 222 16.42 -20.19 17.05
CA GLN A 222 15.54 -20.69 15.99
C GLN A 222 15.73 -19.88 14.69
N LYS A 223 16.16 -20.54 13.61
CA LYS A 223 16.25 -19.93 12.28
C LYS A 223 14.85 -19.64 11.71
N PRO A 224 14.72 -18.67 10.77
CA PRO A 224 13.49 -18.48 10.03
C PRO A 224 12.98 -19.81 9.43
N THR A 225 11.76 -20.18 9.80
CA THR A 225 11.04 -21.31 9.22
C THR A 225 10.64 -21.00 7.79
N TYR A 226 10.24 -19.76 7.54
CA TYR A 226 9.86 -19.27 6.22
C TYR A 226 10.11 -17.76 6.11
N VAL A 227 10.41 -17.31 4.89
CA VAL A 227 10.56 -15.90 4.54
C VAL A 227 9.52 -15.53 3.49
N ILE A 228 8.83 -14.42 3.70
CA ILE A 228 7.87 -13.86 2.76
C ILE A 228 8.43 -12.55 2.23
N ASP A 229 8.69 -12.52 0.93
CA ASP A 229 9.09 -11.33 0.22
C ASP A 229 7.86 -10.63 -0.39
N ALA A 230 7.52 -9.46 0.15
CA ALA A 230 6.50 -8.55 -0.34
C ALA A 230 7.08 -7.16 -0.70
N ILE A 231 8.38 -7.11 -1.05
CA ILE A 231 9.09 -5.90 -1.47
C ILE A 231 8.64 -5.47 -2.86
N ASP A 232 8.59 -4.16 -3.14
CA ASP A 232 8.31 -3.60 -4.47
C ASP A 232 9.57 -3.05 -5.18
N ASN A 233 10.59 -2.62 -4.44
CA ASN A 233 11.90 -2.26 -4.95
C ASN A 233 12.68 -3.48 -5.49
N ILE A 234 13.23 -3.36 -6.69
CA ILE A 234 13.87 -4.49 -7.41
C ILE A 234 15.19 -4.90 -6.75
N ASP A 235 16.03 -3.95 -6.34
CA ASP A 235 17.35 -4.23 -5.77
C ASP A 235 17.23 -4.96 -4.43
N SER A 236 16.40 -4.43 -3.54
CA SER A 236 16.11 -5.05 -2.24
C SER A 236 15.48 -6.45 -2.40
N LYS A 237 14.57 -6.61 -3.36
CA LYS A 237 13.95 -7.91 -3.69
C LYS A 237 14.98 -8.92 -4.18
N VAL A 238 15.82 -8.54 -5.14
CA VAL A 238 16.85 -9.44 -5.68
C VAL A 238 17.85 -9.83 -4.60
N ALA A 239 18.28 -8.87 -3.77
CA ALA A 239 19.17 -9.13 -2.64
C ALA A 239 18.56 -10.14 -1.66
N LEU A 240 17.29 -9.98 -1.28
CA LEU A 240 16.60 -10.91 -0.39
C LEU A 240 16.53 -12.33 -0.95
N LEU A 241 16.05 -12.45 -2.19
CA LEU A 241 15.88 -13.75 -2.84
C LEU A 241 17.20 -14.46 -3.08
N HIS A 242 18.24 -13.72 -3.47
CA HIS A 242 19.58 -14.26 -3.61
C HIS A 242 20.15 -14.73 -2.28
N TYR A 243 20.02 -13.92 -1.22
CA TYR A 243 20.47 -14.28 0.13
C TYR A 243 19.77 -15.53 0.65
N CYS A 244 18.44 -15.61 0.53
CA CYS A 244 17.68 -16.78 0.95
C CYS A 244 18.10 -18.04 0.19
N LYS A 245 18.26 -17.95 -1.14
CA LYS A 245 18.70 -19.09 -1.96
C LYS A 245 20.11 -19.55 -1.59
N LYS A 246 21.04 -18.61 -1.39
CA LYS A 246 22.43 -18.89 -1.01
C LYS A 246 22.54 -19.57 0.37
N ASN A 247 21.69 -19.18 1.32
CA ASN A 247 21.72 -19.68 2.69
C ASN A 247 20.71 -20.80 2.97
N GLY A 248 20.00 -21.29 1.95
CA GLY A 248 19.01 -22.35 2.10
C GLY A 248 17.80 -21.98 2.95
N LEU A 249 17.43 -20.69 3.01
CA LEU A 249 16.24 -20.23 3.72
C LEU A 249 15.00 -20.41 2.82
N PRO A 250 13.95 -21.12 3.28
CA PRO A 250 12.69 -21.22 2.55
C PRO A 250 12.08 -19.84 2.33
N VAL A 251 11.71 -19.52 1.09
CA VAL A 251 11.20 -18.21 0.72
C VAL A 251 10.12 -18.31 -0.35
N ILE A 252 9.06 -17.51 -0.22
CA ILE A 252 8.12 -17.20 -1.29
C ILE A 252 8.17 -15.71 -1.61
N SER A 253 8.06 -15.37 -2.90
CA SER A 253 8.09 -13.98 -3.35
C SER A 253 6.80 -13.53 -4.01
N SER A 254 6.33 -12.36 -3.63
CA SER A 254 5.28 -11.63 -4.35
C SER A 254 5.86 -10.84 -5.50
N MET A 255 5.29 -11.11 -6.69
CA MET A 255 5.50 -10.31 -7.88
C MET A 255 4.53 -9.10 -7.88
N GLY A 256 4.45 -8.38 -9.00
CA GLY A 256 3.67 -7.15 -9.10
C GLY A 256 2.16 -7.40 -9.06
N ALA A 257 1.47 -6.90 -8.04
CA ALA A 257 0.01 -6.93 -7.92
C ALA A 257 -0.69 -5.66 -8.49
N GLY A 258 0.07 -4.63 -8.86
CA GLY A 258 -0.47 -3.40 -9.44
C GLY A 258 -0.93 -3.56 -10.89
N CYS A 259 -1.81 -2.66 -11.34
CA CYS A 259 -2.44 -2.69 -12.66
C CYS A 259 -3.22 -3.97 -13.00
N LYS A 260 -3.62 -4.73 -11.97
CA LYS A 260 -4.37 -5.97 -12.09
C LYS A 260 -5.72 -5.85 -11.40
N SER A 261 -6.70 -6.62 -11.85
CA SER A 261 -8.04 -6.65 -11.27
C SER A 261 -8.72 -8.03 -11.30
N ASP A 262 -8.13 -9.03 -11.96
CA ASP A 262 -8.71 -10.37 -12.09
C ASP A 262 -8.05 -11.36 -11.11
N PRO A 263 -8.67 -11.66 -9.96
CA PRO A 263 -8.12 -12.59 -8.98
C PRO A 263 -8.12 -14.05 -9.46
N THR A 264 -8.91 -14.39 -10.49
CA THR A 264 -8.96 -15.77 -11.04
C THR A 264 -7.70 -16.14 -11.82
N ARG A 265 -6.84 -15.15 -12.08
CA ARG A 265 -5.57 -15.30 -12.79
C ARG A 265 -4.35 -15.28 -11.87
N VAL A 266 -4.54 -15.49 -10.57
CA VAL A 266 -3.44 -15.56 -9.61
C VAL A 266 -2.93 -16.99 -9.52
N PHE A 267 -1.62 -17.16 -9.65
CA PHE A 267 -0.95 -18.46 -9.64
C PHE A 267 0.28 -18.43 -8.73
N ILE A 268 0.56 -19.57 -8.12
CA ILE A 268 1.83 -19.84 -7.45
C ILE A 268 2.62 -20.79 -8.35
N GLY A 269 3.84 -20.41 -8.67
CA GLY A 269 4.72 -21.22 -9.52
C GLY A 269 6.17 -20.80 -9.34
N ASP A 270 7.07 -21.49 -10.04
CA ASP A 270 8.48 -21.12 -10.00
C ASP A 270 8.73 -19.76 -10.68
N ILE A 271 9.70 -19.00 -10.18
CA ILE A 271 10.10 -17.71 -10.77
C ILE A 271 10.47 -17.82 -12.26
N SER A 272 10.96 -18.98 -12.72
CA SER A 272 11.27 -19.21 -14.13
C SER A 272 10.03 -19.21 -15.03
N ALA A 273 8.86 -19.57 -14.49
CA ALA A 273 7.60 -19.68 -15.21
C ALA A 273 6.74 -18.40 -15.15
N SER A 274 7.13 -17.42 -14.32
CA SER A 274 6.35 -16.20 -14.15
C SER A 274 6.30 -15.36 -15.44
N ALA A 275 5.10 -14.90 -15.79
CA ALA A 275 4.82 -14.16 -17.01
C ALA A 275 3.97 -12.91 -16.71
N GLU A 276 3.81 -12.05 -17.71
CA GLU A 276 2.89 -10.90 -17.68
C GLU A 276 3.10 -9.89 -16.53
N ASP A 277 4.31 -9.80 -15.99
CA ASP A 277 4.67 -8.81 -14.97
C ASP A 277 6.09 -8.23 -15.19
N PRO A 278 6.22 -6.89 -15.36
CA PRO A 278 7.52 -6.22 -15.45
C PRO A 278 8.41 -6.40 -14.22
N LEU A 279 7.83 -6.42 -13.00
CA LEU A 279 8.61 -6.63 -11.78
C LEU A 279 9.23 -8.03 -11.81
N SER A 280 8.40 -9.04 -12.05
CA SER A 280 8.86 -10.42 -12.18
C SER A 280 9.92 -10.62 -13.27
N ARG A 281 9.73 -10.01 -14.45
CA ARG A 281 10.69 -10.10 -15.56
C ARG A 281 12.08 -9.57 -15.16
N THR A 282 12.13 -8.41 -14.53
CA THR A 282 13.40 -7.78 -14.13
C THR A 282 14.06 -8.54 -12.99
N THR A 283 13.28 -8.95 -11.98
CA THR A 283 13.76 -9.78 -10.85
C THR A 283 14.36 -11.09 -11.37
N ARG A 284 13.65 -11.82 -12.23
CA ARG A 284 14.15 -13.06 -12.84
C ARG A 284 15.44 -12.83 -13.64
N ARG A 285 15.51 -11.77 -14.44
CA ARG A 285 16.73 -11.44 -15.21
C ARG A 285 17.91 -11.19 -14.28
N ARG A 286 17.73 -10.41 -13.21
CA ARG A 286 18.79 -10.08 -12.25
C ARG A 286 19.24 -11.30 -11.45
N LEU A 287 18.31 -12.12 -10.97
CA LEU A 287 18.64 -13.38 -10.30
C LEU A 287 19.41 -14.36 -11.19
N ARG A 288 19.07 -14.46 -12.48
CA ARG A 288 19.84 -15.28 -13.44
C ARG A 288 21.28 -14.82 -13.60
N MET A 289 21.54 -13.51 -13.55
CA MET A 289 22.91 -12.97 -13.59
C MET A 289 23.70 -13.33 -12.32
N LEU A 290 23.01 -13.53 -11.20
CA LEU A 290 23.58 -14.02 -9.93
C LEU A 290 23.60 -15.56 -9.84
N GLY A 291 23.30 -16.28 -10.93
CA GLY A 291 23.33 -17.74 -10.98
C GLY A 291 22.05 -18.45 -10.50
N VAL A 292 21.01 -17.71 -10.09
CA VAL A 292 19.73 -18.27 -9.64
C VAL A 292 18.74 -18.31 -10.80
N LYS A 293 18.48 -19.50 -11.35
CA LYS A 293 17.62 -19.69 -12.54
C LYS A 293 16.18 -20.07 -12.19
N ASP A 294 16.00 -20.83 -11.12
CA ASP A 294 14.77 -21.49 -10.67
C ASP A 294 14.86 -21.86 -9.17
N GLY A 295 13.80 -22.52 -8.69
CA GLY A 295 13.66 -23.02 -7.33
C GLY A 295 13.33 -21.92 -6.32
N ILE A 296 12.60 -20.90 -6.75
CA ILE A 296 12.00 -19.88 -5.88
C ILE A 296 10.52 -19.81 -6.22
N PRO A 297 9.62 -20.25 -5.31
CA PRO A 297 8.19 -20.10 -5.52
C PRO A 297 7.83 -18.61 -5.49
N VAL A 298 7.00 -18.21 -6.45
CA VAL A 298 6.49 -16.85 -6.57
C VAL A 298 5.00 -16.86 -6.80
N ILE A 299 4.33 -15.87 -6.22
CA ILE A 299 2.96 -15.54 -6.61
C ILE A 299 2.99 -14.47 -7.69
N TYR A 300 2.24 -14.72 -8.77
CA TYR A 300 2.12 -13.81 -9.89
C TYR A 300 0.72 -13.91 -10.49
N SER A 301 0.41 -13.04 -11.44
CA SER A 301 -0.83 -13.16 -12.20
C SER A 301 -0.56 -13.12 -13.69
N SER A 302 -1.29 -13.97 -14.43
CA SER A 302 -1.24 -14.06 -15.89
C SER A 302 -2.21 -13.07 -16.57
N GLU A 303 -2.75 -12.12 -15.81
CA GLU A 303 -3.54 -11.02 -16.35
C GLU A 303 -2.67 -10.15 -17.26
N LYS A 304 -3.04 -10.09 -18.53
CA LYS A 304 -2.35 -9.28 -19.54
C LYS A 304 -2.74 -7.82 -19.41
N ALA A 305 -1.75 -6.94 -19.55
CA ALA A 305 -2.02 -5.52 -19.78
C ALA A 305 -2.73 -5.34 -21.14
N GLY A 306 -3.64 -4.37 -21.23
CA GLY A 306 -4.36 -4.10 -22.47
C GLY A 306 -5.35 -2.93 -22.38
N PRO A 307 -6.06 -2.63 -23.48
CA PRO A 307 -7.11 -1.62 -23.49
C PRO A 307 -8.16 -1.87 -22.39
N GLY A 308 -8.55 -0.82 -21.65
CA GLY A 308 -9.48 -0.93 -20.53
C GLY A 308 -8.89 -1.43 -19.21
N LYS A 309 -7.61 -1.80 -19.18
CA LYS A 309 -6.88 -2.11 -17.93
C LYS A 309 -6.14 -0.88 -17.42
N ALA A 310 -5.98 -0.80 -16.10
CA ALA A 310 -5.24 0.28 -15.47
C ALA A 310 -3.77 0.24 -15.93
N GLN A 311 -3.21 1.40 -16.24
CA GLN A 311 -1.82 1.54 -16.69
C GLN A 311 -1.07 2.47 -15.74
N LEU A 312 0.25 2.47 -15.85
CA LEU A 312 1.10 3.42 -15.13
C LEU A 312 0.66 4.85 -15.45
N LEU A 313 0.31 5.62 -14.42
CA LEU A 313 -0.17 6.98 -14.63
C LEU A 313 0.99 7.88 -15.09
N PRO A 314 0.72 8.85 -15.99
CA PRO A 314 1.71 9.87 -16.32
C PRO A 314 2.03 10.71 -15.08
N LEU A 315 3.25 11.23 -15.01
CA LEU A 315 3.61 12.19 -13.96
C LEU A 315 2.80 13.49 -14.18
N PRO A 316 2.32 14.13 -13.10
CA PRO A 316 1.79 15.49 -13.19
C PRO A 316 2.83 16.44 -13.81
N GLU A 317 2.40 17.35 -14.68
CA GLU A 317 3.29 18.30 -15.37
C GLU A 317 4.11 19.17 -14.40
N GLU A 318 3.57 19.44 -13.20
CA GLU A 318 4.24 20.17 -12.12
C GLU A 318 5.47 19.43 -11.56
N GLU A 319 5.50 18.09 -11.60
CA GLU A 319 6.66 17.31 -11.16
C GLU A 319 7.74 17.23 -12.25
N PHE A 320 7.35 17.27 -13.53
CA PHE A 320 8.32 17.40 -14.63
C PHE A 320 9.12 18.71 -14.53
N ALA A 321 8.55 19.75 -13.94
CA ALA A 321 9.22 21.03 -13.73
C ALA A 321 10.29 21.01 -12.61
N LYS A 322 10.28 20.01 -11.72
CA LYS A 322 11.14 19.96 -10.52
C LYS A 322 12.50 19.25 -10.74
N GLY A 323 12.77 18.70 -11.93
CA GLY A 323 14.09 18.10 -12.25
C GLY A 323 14.00 16.74 -12.96
N GLN A 324 15.14 16.07 -13.14
CA GLN A 324 15.18 14.75 -13.76
C GLN A 324 14.48 13.72 -12.85
N VAL A 325 13.69 12.84 -13.46
CA VAL A 325 12.79 11.88 -12.78
C VAL A 325 13.50 10.97 -11.76
N GLY A 326 14.82 10.80 -11.81
CA GLY A 326 15.57 10.04 -10.80
C GLY A 326 15.80 10.79 -9.47
N GLU A 327 15.74 12.12 -9.49
CA GLU A 327 16.12 13.01 -8.37
C GLU A 327 14.91 13.45 -7.51
N LEU A 328 13.69 13.13 -7.94
CA LEU A 328 12.44 13.46 -7.24
C LEU A 328 11.99 12.38 -6.25
N GLY A 329 12.64 11.21 -6.27
CA GLY A 329 12.43 10.18 -5.27
C GLY A 329 13.11 10.55 -3.95
N VAL A 330 12.47 10.24 -2.81
CA VAL A 330 13.09 10.37 -1.48
C VAL A 330 14.38 9.52 -1.37
N LEU A 331 14.49 8.50 -2.22
CA LEU A 331 15.70 7.70 -2.44
C LEU A 331 15.97 7.58 -3.95
N PRO A 332 17.24 7.50 -4.38
CA PRO A 332 17.57 7.12 -5.75
C PRO A 332 16.93 5.75 -6.06
N ASP A 333 16.33 5.62 -7.24
CA ASP A 333 15.62 4.42 -7.76
C ASP A 333 14.16 4.18 -7.29
N PHE A 334 13.54 5.10 -6.54
CA PHE A 334 12.11 4.98 -6.23
C PHE A 334 11.21 5.47 -7.39
N ARG A 335 10.12 4.75 -7.67
CA ARG A 335 9.22 5.09 -8.80
C ARG A 335 8.46 6.38 -8.53
N VAL A 336 8.79 7.43 -9.27
CA VAL A 336 8.03 8.70 -9.28
C VAL A 336 6.62 8.52 -9.88
N ARG A 337 6.43 7.53 -10.76
CA ARG A 337 5.14 7.25 -11.38
C ARG A 337 4.25 6.36 -10.51
N ILE A 338 3.03 6.83 -10.25
CA ILE A 338 2.02 6.10 -9.49
C ILE A 338 1.52 4.92 -10.32
N LEU A 339 1.71 3.71 -9.79
CA LEU A 339 1.10 2.50 -10.32
C LEU A 339 -0.26 2.31 -9.65
N PRO A 340 -1.39 2.36 -10.39
CA PRO A 340 -2.70 2.11 -9.81
C PRO A 340 -2.79 0.72 -9.20
N VAL A 341 -3.36 0.63 -8.00
CA VAL A 341 -3.54 -0.65 -7.29
C VAL A 341 -5.00 -0.78 -6.85
N LEU A 342 -5.66 -1.81 -7.35
CA LEU A 342 -6.95 -2.25 -6.81
C LEU A 342 -6.68 -3.09 -5.55
N GLY A 343 -7.12 -2.62 -4.38
CA GLY A 343 -6.74 -3.20 -3.08
C GLY A 343 -7.03 -4.69 -2.91
N THR A 344 -8.02 -5.22 -3.63
CA THR A 344 -8.35 -6.65 -3.64
C THR A 344 -7.21 -7.52 -4.17
N MET A 345 -6.43 -7.03 -5.15
CA MET A 345 -5.37 -7.83 -5.75
C MET A 345 -4.18 -8.08 -4.80
N PRO A 346 -3.58 -7.05 -4.15
CA PRO A 346 -2.59 -7.29 -3.10
C PRO A 346 -3.11 -8.14 -1.95
N ALA A 347 -4.40 -8.00 -1.59
CA ALA A 347 -5.01 -8.80 -0.55
C ALA A 347 -5.03 -10.29 -0.93
N VAL A 348 -5.52 -10.63 -2.13
CA VAL A 348 -5.50 -12.01 -2.65
C VAL A 348 -4.08 -12.55 -2.71
N PHE A 349 -3.12 -11.75 -3.19
CA PHE A 349 -1.72 -12.15 -3.19
C PHE A 349 -1.22 -12.47 -1.78
N GLY A 350 -1.51 -11.62 -0.80
CA GLY A 350 -1.11 -11.84 0.59
C GLY A 350 -1.73 -13.08 1.21
N LEU A 351 -3.02 -13.35 0.94
CA LEU A 351 -3.72 -14.54 1.40
C LEU A 351 -3.14 -15.82 0.78
N CYS A 352 -2.90 -15.84 -0.53
CA CYS A 352 -2.30 -16.97 -1.20
C CYS A 352 -0.86 -17.25 -0.74
N VAL A 353 -0.08 -16.18 -0.46
CA VAL A 353 1.27 -16.29 0.11
C VAL A 353 1.27 -16.85 1.52
N ALA A 354 0.31 -16.45 2.35
CA ALA A 354 0.18 -16.99 3.71
C ALA A 354 -0.30 -18.45 3.74
N ASN A 355 -1.06 -18.86 2.73
CA ASN A 355 -1.58 -20.23 2.62
C ASN A 355 -0.58 -21.23 2.04
N HIS A 356 0.37 -20.75 1.24
CA HIS A 356 1.48 -21.55 0.71
C HIS A 356 2.56 -21.75 1.76
#